data_AF-A0A512JP91-F1
#
_entry.id   AF-A0A512JP91-F1
#
_cell.length_a   1.000
_cell.length_b   1.000
_cell.length_c   1.000
_cell.angle_alpha   90.00
_cell.angle_beta   90.00
_cell.angle_gamma   90.00
#
_symmetry.space_group_name_H-M   'P 1'
#
loop_
_entity.id
_entity.type
_entity.pdbx_description
1 polymer ?
#
loop_
_entity_poly.entity_id
_entity_poly.type
_entity_poly.pdbx_seq_one_letter_code
_entity_poly.pdbx_strand_id
1 'polypeptide(L)'
;MYVTLILGVKREINVTLTDCSAATVRLPARIVDNSPWQLRAKRAGLSQKELAGLLGVAENTVSLQLRGRWKSGVPLYVQALIISWEMLAQDQRDRLREEMRKIRQDLGAVE
;
A
#
# COMPACT_ATOMS: atom_id res chain seq x y z
N MET A 1 48.47 -21.17 48.29
CA MET A 1 48.96 -20.42 47.12
C MET A 1 48.56 -21.25 45.91
N TYR A 2 47.50 -20.87 45.19
CA TYR A 2 47.00 -21.65 44.04
C TYR A 2 47.24 -20.86 42.75
N VAL A 3 47.87 -21.52 41.78
CA VAL A 3 48.18 -20.98 40.45
C VAL A 3 47.10 -21.46 39.50
N THR A 4 46.38 -20.53 38.87
CA THR A 4 45.36 -20.82 37.86
C THR A 4 45.98 -20.75 36.47
N LEU A 5 46.07 -21.90 35.79
CA LEU A 5 46.45 -21.98 34.38
C LEU A 5 45.21 -21.79 33.49
N ILE A 6 45.21 -20.75 32.66
CA ILE A 6 44.18 -20.54 31.64
C ILE A 6 44.60 -21.27 30.36
N LEU A 7 43.93 -22.39 30.07
CA LEU A 7 44.07 -23.13 28.81
C LEU A 7 43.30 -22.39 27.71
N GLY A 8 44.02 -21.78 26.77
CA GLY A 8 43.44 -21.16 25.58
C GLY A 8 42.82 -22.21 24.66
N VAL A 9 41.50 -22.22 24.53
CA VAL A 9 40.78 -23.07 23.58
C VAL A 9 40.94 -22.49 22.18
N LYS A 10 41.71 -23.17 21.33
CA LYS A 10 41.83 -22.84 19.91
C LYS A 10 40.54 -23.25 19.21
N ARG A 11 39.70 -22.28 18.81
CA ARG A 11 38.48 -22.53 18.04
C ARG A 11 38.80 -22.45 16.55
N GLU A 12 38.70 -23.56 15.85
CA GLU A 12 38.74 -23.59 14.39
C GLU A 12 37.38 -23.15 13.85
N ILE A 13 37.37 -22.09 13.04
CA ILE A 13 36.17 -21.62 12.35
C ILE A 13 36.19 -22.26 10.97
N ASN A 14 35.32 -23.24 10.75
CA ASN A 14 35.05 -23.77 9.42
C ASN A 14 34.14 -22.79 8.68
N VAL A 15 34.70 -22.07 7.71
CA VAL A 15 33.95 -21.20 6.80
C VAL A 15 33.61 -21.99 5.55
N THR A 16 32.35 -22.44 5.43
CA THR A 16 31.81 -23.02 4.21
C THR A 16 31.48 -21.91 3.24
N LEU A 17 32.25 -21.80 2.16
CA LEU A 17 31.91 -20.94 1.02
C LEU A 17 30.77 -21.61 0.25
N THR A 18 29.54 -21.15 0.46
CA THR A 18 28.41 -21.54 -0.38
C THR A 18 28.61 -20.90 -1.75
N ASP A 19 28.84 -21.73 -2.77
CA ASP A 19 28.84 -21.28 -4.16
C ASP A 19 27.47 -20.67 -4.46
N CYS A 20 27.42 -19.34 -4.58
CA CYS A 20 26.26 -18.60 -5.09
C CYS A 20 26.13 -18.83 -6.60
N SER A 21 26.07 -20.10 -7.03
CA SER A 21 25.57 -20.47 -8.34
C SER A 21 24.09 -20.09 -8.35
N ALA A 22 23.88 -18.83 -8.72
CA ALA A 22 22.59 -18.17 -8.71
C ALA A 22 21.71 -18.83 -9.77
N ALA A 23 21.08 -19.95 -9.39
CA ALA A 23 19.85 -20.37 -9.99
C ALA A 23 18.95 -19.14 -9.93
N THR A 24 18.78 -18.49 -11.07
CA THR A 24 18.01 -17.25 -11.18
C THR A 24 16.57 -17.67 -10.98
N VAL A 25 16.14 -17.74 -9.72
CA VAL A 25 14.74 -17.94 -9.36
C VAL A 25 14.04 -16.70 -9.84
N ARG A 26 13.56 -16.74 -11.09
CA ARG A 26 12.62 -15.77 -11.61
C ARG A 26 11.36 -15.96 -10.80
N LEU A 27 11.24 -15.20 -9.70
CA LEU A 27 9.97 -15.03 -9.03
C LEU A 27 8.96 -14.66 -10.12
N PRO A 28 7.85 -15.40 -10.27
CA PRO A 28 6.85 -15.05 -11.26
C PRO A 28 6.49 -13.58 -11.01
N ALA A 29 6.50 -12.78 -12.08
CA ALA A 29 6.07 -11.39 -12.00
C ALA A 29 4.76 -11.39 -11.22
N ARG A 30 4.73 -10.72 -10.06
CA ARG A 30 3.49 -10.54 -9.30
C ARG A 30 2.47 -10.07 -10.32
N ILE A 31 1.41 -10.84 -10.53
CA ILE A 31 0.26 -10.39 -11.29
C ILE A 31 -0.28 -9.22 -10.48
N VAL A 32 0.16 -8.02 -10.83
CA VAL A 32 -0.36 -6.80 -10.23
C VAL A 32 -1.77 -6.72 -10.78
N ASP A 33 -2.76 -6.93 -9.91
CA ASP A 33 -4.17 -6.72 -10.21
C ASP A 33 -4.32 -5.27 -10.73
N ASN A 34 -4.21 -5.10 -12.05
CA ASN A 34 -4.23 -3.80 -12.74
C ASN A 34 -5.61 -3.63 -13.37
N SER A 35 -6.64 -3.62 -12.53
CA SER A 35 -7.97 -3.32 -13.02
C SER A 35 -7.94 -1.95 -13.73
N PRO A 36 -8.79 -1.74 -14.76
CA PRO A 36 -8.82 -0.47 -15.48
C PRO A 36 -9.07 0.71 -14.54
N TRP A 37 -9.85 0.50 -13.48
CA TRP A 37 -10.14 1.52 -12.47
C TRP A 37 -8.98 1.83 -11.53
N GLN A 38 -8.16 0.83 -11.19
CA GLN A 38 -6.95 1.06 -10.40
C GLN A 38 -5.92 1.89 -11.19
N LEU A 39 -5.79 1.62 -12.48
CA LEU A 39 -4.92 2.41 -13.37
C LEU A 39 -5.42 3.84 -13.53
N ARG A 40 -6.74 4.04 -13.68
CA ARG A 40 -7.36 5.37 -13.77
C ARG A 40 -7.14 6.19 -12.50
N ALA A 41 -7.46 5.63 -11.33
CA ALA A 41 -7.22 6.32 -10.05
C ALA A 41 -5.74 6.74 -9.92
N LYS A 42 -4.81 5.85 -10.25
CA LYS A 42 -3.37 6.16 -10.21
C LYS A 42 -2.98 7.28 -11.19
N ARG A 43 -3.50 7.27 -12.43
CA ARG A 43 -3.26 8.31 -13.43
C ARG A 43 -3.83 9.67 -13.00
N ALA A 44 -4.96 9.64 -12.30
CA ALA A 44 -5.59 10.84 -11.73
C ALA A 44 -4.86 11.39 -10.49
N GLY A 45 -3.75 10.75 -10.06
CA GLY A 45 -3.01 11.12 -8.87
C GLY A 45 -3.70 10.74 -7.56
N LEU A 46 -4.71 9.86 -7.62
CA LEU A 46 -5.50 9.44 -6.47
C LEU A 46 -4.91 8.17 -5.86
N SER A 47 -4.45 8.26 -4.60
CA SER A 47 -3.99 7.09 -3.86
C SER A 47 -5.15 6.27 -3.28
N GLN A 48 -4.94 4.98 -2.96
CA GLN A 48 -5.98 4.15 -2.33
C GLN A 48 -6.41 4.71 -0.96
N LYS A 49 -5.44 5.18 -0.17
CA LYS A 49 -5.69 5.86 1.11
C LYS A 49 -6.54 7.13 0.96
N GLU A 50 -6.27 7.92 -0.06
CA GLU A 50 -7.02 9.16 -0.32
C GLU A 50 -8.44 8.86 -0.79
N LEU A 51 -8.60 7.93 -1.74
CA LEU A 51 -9.90 7.45 -2.18
C LEU A 51 -10.73 6.89 -1.02
N ALA A 52 -10.11 6.13 -0.12
CA ALA A 52 -10.74 5.62 1.09
C ALA A 52 -11.20 6.76 2.02
N GLY A 53 -10.36 7.79 2.17
CA GLY A 53 -10.68 8.98 2.93
C GLY A 53 -11.86 9.77 2.37
N LEU A 54 -11.96 9.90 1.05
CA LEU A 54 -13.06 10.57 0.36
C LEU A 54 -14.37 9.79 0.45
N LEU A 55 -14.30 8.46 0.35
CA LEU A 55 -15.46 7.57 0.42
C LEU A 55 -15.93 7.27 1.85
N GLY A 56 -15.14 7.59 2.86
CA GLY A 56 -15.44 7.27 4.25
C GLY A 56 -15.39 5.76 4.55
N VAL A 57 -14.53 5.01 3.84
CA VAL A 57 -14.37 3.56 4.02
C VAL A 57 -12.92 3.22 4.38
N ALA A 58 -12.67 1.98 4.81
CA ALA A 58 -11.32 1.49 5.04
C ALA A 58 -10.53 1.33 3.72
N GLU A 59 -9.20 1.52 3.76
CA GLU A 59 -8.32 1.38 2.59
C GLU A 59 -8.34 -0.04 2.01
N ASN A 60 -8.41 -1.06 2.86
CA ASN A 60 -8.65 -2.45 2.46
C ASN A 60 -9.89 -2.56 1.57
N THR A 61 -11.00 -1.95 2.01
CA THR A 61 -12.26 -1.98 1.27
C THR A 61 -12.03 -1.45 -0.13
N VAL A 62 -11.46 -0.25 -0.29
CA VAL A 62 -11.11 0.35 -1.59
C VAL A 62 -10.28 -0.58 -2.46
N SER A 63 -9.25 -1.21 -1.91
CA SER A 63 -8.40 -2.17 -2.62
C SER A 63 -9.24 -3.33 -3.19
N LEU A 64 -10.15 -3.89 -2.40
CA LEU A 64 -11.06 -4.95 -2.84
C LEU A 64 -12.06 -4.47 -3.91
N GLN A 65 -12.59 -3.25 -3.76
CA GLN A 65 -13.53 -2.67 -4.74
C GLN A 65 -12.86 -2.50 -6.09
N LEU A 66 -11.65 -1.90 -6.11
CA LEU A 66 -10.92 -1.61 -7.33
C LEU A 66 -10.47 -2.89 -8.04
N ARG A 67 -10.14 -3.96 -7.32
CA ARG A 67 -9.82 -5.26 -7.92
C ARG A 67 -11.03 -5.98 -8.52
N GLY A 68 -12.24 -5.44 -8.36
CA GLY A 68 -13.46 -6.05 -8.88
C GLY A 68 -13.77 -7.40 -8.23
N ARG A 69 -13.40 -7.59 -6.95
CA ARG A 69 -13.65 -8.84 -6.22
C ARG A 69 -15.14 -9.09 -5.93
N TRP A 70 -15.99 -8.09 -6.18
CA TRP A 70 -17.44 -8.23 -6.10
C TRP A 70 -18.04 -8.76 -7.38
N LYS A 71 -19.15 -9.50 -7.27
CA LYS A 71 -19.89 -10.03 -8.43
C LYS A 71 -20.33 -8.94 -9.40
N SER A 72 -20.57 -7.73 -8.91
CA SER A 72 -20.94 -6.54 -9.69
C SER A 72 -19.74 -5.74 -10.23
N GLY A 73 -18.50 -6.15 -9.93
CA GLY A 73 -17.30 -5.41 -10.26
C GLY A 73 -17.04 -4.22 -9.34
N VAL A 74 -16.47 -3.15 -9.89
CA VAL A 74 -16.21 -1.90 -9.15
C VAL A 74 -17.54 -1.16 -8.96
N PRO A 75 -17.92 -0.72 -7.74
CA PRO A 75 -19.19 -0.03 -7.54
C PRO A 75 -19.27 1.30 -8.28
N LEU A 76 -20.47 1.67 -8.73
CA LEU A 76 -20.71 2.90 -9.47
C LEU A 76 -20.30 4.16 -8.72
N TYR A 77 -20.49 4.23 -7.40
CA TYR A 77 -20.10 5.41 -6.62
C TYR A 77 -18.58 5.62 -6.62
N VAL A 78 -17.78 4.54 -6.65
CA VAL A 78 -16.32 4.60 -6.74
C VAL A 78 -15.91 5.10 -8.12
N GLN A 79 -16.54 4.54 -9.16
CA GLN A 79 -16.30 4.94 -10.55
C GLN A 79 -16.64 6.42 -10.76
N ALA A 80 -17.81 6.85 -10.27
CA ALA A 80 -18.28 8.22 -10.34
C ALA A 80 -17.32 9.18 -9.64
N LEU A 81 -16.83 8.83 -8.43
CA LEU A 81 -15.86 9.66 -7.73
C LEU A 81 -14.54 9.79 -8.49
N ILE A 82 -14.01 8.70 -9.06
CA ILE A 82 -12.78 8.74 -9.86
C ILE A 82 -12.98 9.61 -11.11
N ILE A 83 -14.11 9.47 -11.82
CA ILE A 83 -14.42 10.29 -12.99
C ILE A 83 -14.52 11.77 -12.60
N SER A 84 -15.27 12.08 -11.54
CA SER A 84 -15.40 13.46 -11.05
C SER A 84 -14.03 14.04 -10.68
N TRP A 85 -13.18 13.26 -10.02
CA TRP A 85 -11.83 13.68 -9.64
C TRP A 85 -10.93 13.99 -10.85
N GLU A 86 -11.00 13.16 -11.89
CA GLU A 86 -10.29 13.39 -13.15
C GLU A 86 -10.69 14.72 -13.79
N MET A 87 -11.96 15.14 -13.66
CA MET A 87 -12.48 16.39 -14.21
C MET A 87 -12.14 17.63 -13.39
N LEU A 88 -11.77 17.48 -12.11
CA LEU A 88 -11.41 18.60 -11.26
C LEU A 88 -10.02 19.15 -11.62
N ALA A 89 -9.91 20.48 -11.65
CA ALA A 89 -8.62 21.16 -11.68
C ALA A 89 -7.89 20.99 -10.33
N GLN A 90 -6.57 21.21 -10.34
CA GLN A 90 -5.73 20.92 -9.18
C GLN A 90 -6.15 21.73 -7.93
N ASP A 91 -6.48 23.00 -8.09
CA ASP A 91 -6.99 23.89 -7.05
C ASP A 91 -8.32 23.39 -6.45
N GLN A 92 -9.20 22.85 -7.29
CA GLN A 92 -10.49 22.28 -6.84
C GLN A 92 -10.28 20.99 -6.05
N ARG A 93 -9.31 20.15 -6.44
CA ARG A 93 -8.94 18.94 -5.69
C ARG A 93 -8.39 19.29 -4.31
N ASP A 94 -7.55 20.31 -4.23
CA ASP A 94 -6.98 20.78 -2.97
C ASP A 94 -8.07 21.36 -2.05
N ARG A 95 -9.00 22.12 -2.61
CA ARG A 95 -10.19 22.58 -1.87
C ARG A 95 -11.06 21.42 -1.39
N LEU A 96 -11.28 20.40 -2.22
CA LEU A 96 -12.07 19.24 -1.82
C LEU A 96 -11.40 18.47 -0.66
N ARG A 97 -10.07 18.31 -0.69
CA ARG A 97 -9.31 17.70 0.43
C ARG A 97 -9.48 18.48 1.72
N GLU A 98 -9.45 19.81 1.62
CA GLU A 98 -9.64 20.71 2.75
C GLU A 98 -11.03 20.56 3.38
N GLU A 99 -12.07 20.60 2.56
CA GLU A 99 -13.45 20.44 3.03
C GLU A 99 -13.68 19.06 3.65
N MET A 100 -13.14 17.99 3.04
CA MET A 100 -13.25 16.64 3.61
C MET A 100 -12.51 16.49 4.93
N ARG A 101 -11.39 17.22 5.13
CA ARG A 101 -10.68 17.25 6.41
C ARG A 101 -11.51 17.96 7.49
N LYS A 102 -12.14 19.08 7.17
CA LYS A 102 -13.04 19.81 8.10
C LYS A 102 -14.22 18.95 8.50
N ILE A 103 -14.93 18.35 7.52
CA ILE A 103 -16.06 17.45 7.79
C ILE A 103 -15.66 16.34 8.76
N ARG A 104 -14.48 15.75 8.61
CA ARG A 104 -14.01 14.71 9.52
C ARG A 104 -13.71 15.24 10.92
N GLN A 105 -13.13 16.43 11.03
CA GLN A 105 -12.90 17.09 12.32
C GLN A 105 -14.22 17.37 13.02
N ASP A 106 -15.21 17.87 12.29
CA ASP A 106 -16.53 18.17 12.82
C ASP A 106 -17.24 16.90 13.29
N LEU A 107 -17.20 15.81 12.51
CA LEU A 107 -17.78 14.53 12.90
C LEU A 107 -17.08 13.88 14.10
N GLY A 108 -15.77 14.07 14.24
CA GLY A 108 -15.00 13.59 15.39
C GLY A 108 -15.10 14.49 16.63
N ALA A 109 -15.60 15.72 16.49
CA ALA A 109 -15.81 16.68 17.58
C ALA A 109 -17.22 16.59 18.20
N VAL A 110 -18.07 15.69 17.69
CA VAL A 110 -19.43 15.43 18.20
C VAL A 110 -19.44 14.32 19.28
N GLU A 111 -18.27 13.91 19.78
CA GLU A 111 -18.15 12.98 20.93
C GLU A 111 -18.19 13.69 22.28
#